data_AF-A0A9R0DJT1-F1
#
_entry.id   AF-A0A9R0DJT1-F1
#
_cell.length_a   1.000
_cell.length_b   1.000
_cell.length_c   1.000
_cell.angle_alpha   90.00
_cell.angle_beta   90.00
_cell.angle_gamma   90.00
#
_symmetry.space_group_name_H-M   'P 1'
#
loop_
_entity.id
_entity.type
_entity.pdbx_description
1 polymer ?
#
loop_
_entity_poly.entity_id
_entity_poly.type
_entity_poly.pdbx_seq_one_letter_code
_entity_poly.pdbx_strand_id
1 'polypeptide(L)'
;MEALSRLVEGYHDLMDNKSDQRVKDWFLMSSPFPTLAICLTYVFTVKVLGPKLMENRKPFELKNILIFYNLFQVIFSVWLFYESLKSGWFTTYSFRCQPVDYSRSPEAMRTVHGCWWYYFSKFTEFFDTIFFVMRKKFDHVSKLHVIHHGIMPMSVWFGVKFTPGGHSTFFGMLNTFVHIVMYSYYLLAALGPKVQKYLWWKKYLTALQMVQFVLVFLHAFQLLFIDCDYPRAFVWWIGMHAVLFYYLFSDFYKQAYLKKAKREKAKVKVEAEALKSDTKERMLPLLNGFSNGSALGDVRQRMAGAVASQ
;
A
#
# COMPACT_ATOMS: atom_id res chain seq x y z
N MET A 1 -26.74 2.03 -36.35
CA MET A 1 -25.43 2.15 -37.03
C MET A 1 -24.81 3.54 -36.82
N GLU A 2 -25.58 4.63 -36.96
CA GLU A 2 -25.08 6.00 -36.79
C GLU A 2 -24.49 6.32 -35.39
N ALA A 3 -25.15 5.90 -34.32
CA ALA A 3 -24.62 6.09 -32.96
C ALA A 3 -23.29 5.36 -32.72
N LEU A 4 -23.11 4.17 -33.31
CA LEU A 4 -21.86 3.42 -33.22
C LEU A 4 -20.75 4.11 -34.03
N SER A 5 -21.07 4.61 -35.23
CA SER A 5 -20.12 5.41 -36.04
C SER A 5 -19.64 6.64 -35.28
N ARG A 6 -20.56 7.41 -34.70
CA ARG A 6 -20.21 8.61 -33.90
C ARG A 6 -19.34 8.29 -32.69
N LEU A 7 -19.59 7.16 -32.02
CA LEU A 7 -18.75 6.71 -30.90
C LEU A 7 -17.35 6.31 -31.35
N VAL A 8 -17.24 5.59 -32.47
CA VAL A 8 -15.96 5.16 -33.04
C VAL A 8 -15.16 6.38 -33.52
N GLU A 9 -15.79 7.29 -34.27
CA GLU A 9 -15.19 8.55 -34.71
C GLU A 9 -14.73 9.41 -33.53
N GLY A 10 -15.57 9.55 -32.49
CA GLY A 10 -15.21 10.29 -31.29
C GLY A 10 -14.04 9.66 -30.52
N TYR A 11 -13.96 8.33 -30.49
CA TYR A 11 -12.81 7.63 -29.91
C TYR A 11 -11.53 7.88 -30.72
N HIS A 12 -11.61 7.82 -32.06
CA HIS A 12 -10.48 8.13 -32.94
C HIS A 12 -10.02 9.57 -32.76
N ASP A 13 -10.93 10.55 -32.75
CA ASP A 13 -10.58 11.96 -32.50
C ASP A 13 -9.90 12.15 -31.13
N LEU A 14 -10.44 11.51 -30.08
CA LEU A 14 -9.85 11.58 -28.75
C LEU A 14 -8.41 11.03 -28.72
N MET A 15 -8.19 9.90 -29.39
CA MET A 15 -6.92 9.19 -29.36
C MET A 15 -5.89 9.77 -30.32
N ASP A 16 -6.31 10.20 -31.49
CA ASP A 16 -5.41 10.65 -32.56
C ASP A 16 -5.16 12.15 -32.50
N ASN A 17 -6.14 12.96 -32.07
CA ASN A 17 -6.03 14.43 -32.11
C ASN A 17 -5.92 15.08 -30.73
N LYS A 18 -6.58 14.52 -29.70
CA LYS A 18 -6.64 15.13 -28.35
C LYS A 18 -5.68 14.51 -27.33
N SER A 19 -5.04 13.40 -27.67
CA SER A 19 -4.02 12.80 -26.81
C SER A 19 -2.63 13.38 -27.06
N ASP A 20 -1.73 13.15 -26.12
CA ASP A 20 -0.35 13.58 -26.23
C ASP A 20 0.39 12.76 -27.31
N GLN A 21 0.77 13.44 -28.39
CA GLN A 21 1.42 12.82 -29.55
C GLN A 21 2.84 12.32 -29.24
N ARG A 22 3.46 12.76 -28.13
CA ARG A 22 4.82 12.36 -27.74
C ARG A 22 4.88 10.88 -27.33
N VAL A 23 3.77 10.33 -26.85
CA VAL A 23 3.68 8.94 -26.37
C VAL A 23 2.94 8.00 -27.33
N LYS A 24 2.47 8.49 -28.49
CA LYS A 24 1.59 7.74 -29.40
C LYS A 24 2.09 6.34 -29.72
N ASP A 25 3.36 6.23 -30.10
CA ASP A 25 3.98 4.99 -30.57
C ASP A 25 4.69 4.21 -29.45
N TRP A 26 4.54 4.64 -28.19
CA TRP A 26 5.17 3.96 -27.06
C TRP A 26 4.40 2.70 -26.70
N PHE A 27 5.11 1.74 -26.12
CA PHE A 27 4.53 0.47 -25.72
C PHE A 27 3.32 0.67 -24.79
N LEU A 28 2.20 0.03 -25.16
CA LEU A 28 0.87 0.11 -24.52
C LEU A 28 0.14 1.47 -24.59
N MET A 29 0.64 2.46 -25.35
CA MET A 29 0.02 3.81 -25.43
C MET A 29 -0.91 4.02 -26.63
N SER A 30 -1.05 3.03 -27.50
CA SER A 30 -1.94 3.09 -28.67
C SER A 30 -3.43 3.08 -28.31
N SER A 31 -3.80 2.41 -27.22
CA SER A 31 -5.19 2.23 -26.77
C SER A 31 -5.23 1.88 -25.27
N PRO A 32 -6.33 2.18 -24.54
CA PRO A 32 -6.49 1.72 -23.17
C PRO A 32 -6.76 0.21 -23.08
N PHE A 33 -7.23 -0.43 -24.16
CA PHE A 33 -7.71 -1.81 -24.10
C PHE A 33 -6.64 -2.84 -23.73
N PRO A 34 -5.39 -2.76 -24.24
CA PRO A 34 -4.32 -3.64 -23.76
C PRO A 34 -4.08 -3.54 -22.25
N THR A 35 -4.01 -2.32 -21.70
CA THR A 35 -3.87 -2.10 -20.24
C THR A 35 -5.04 -2.71 -19.49
N LEU A 36 -6.27 -2.45 -19.94
CA LEU A 36 -7.47 -2.99 -19.32
C LEU A 36 -7.46 -4.53 -19.33
N ALA A 37 -7.10 -5.14 -20.45
CA ALA A 37 -7.00 -6.59 -20.58
C ALA A 37 -5.97 -7.18 -19.62
N ILE A 38 -4.79 -6.56 -19.47
CA ILE A 38 -3.77 -6.98 -18.51
C ILE A 38 -4.29 -6.84 -17.07
N CYS A 39 -4.96 -5.73 -16.71
CA CYS A 39 -5.57 -5.54 -15.39
C CYS A 39 -6.63 -6.61 -15.07
N LEU A 40 -7.54 -6.89 -16.02
CA LEU A 40 -8.59 -7.91 -15.85
C LEU A 40 -7.98 -9.32 -15.73
N THR A 41 -6.96 -9.62 -16.55
CA THR A 41 -6.22 -10.89 -16.50
C THR A 41 -5.52 -11.05 -15.16
N TYR A 42 -4.91 -9.98 -14.64
CA TYR A 42 -4.29 -9.96 -13.32
C TYR A 42 -5.32 -10.29 -12.23
N VAL A 43 -6.47 -9.59 -12.20
CA VAL A 43 -7.52 -9.83 -11.19
C VAL A 43 -8.02 -11.28 -11.28
N PHE A 44 -8.32 -11.77 -12.48
CA PHE A 44 -8.72 -13.16 -12.70
C PHE A 44 -7.65 -14.14 -12.21
N THR A 45 -6.38 -13.87 -12.52
CA THR A 45 -5.25 -14.71 -12.14
C THR A 45 -5.12 -14.81 -10.62
N VAL A 46 -5.15 -13.69 -9.90
CA VAL A 46 -4.90 -13.70 -8.46
C VAL A 46 -6.11 -14.10 -7.61
N LYS A 47 -7.34 -13.91 -8.14
CA LYS A 47 -8.58 -14.24 -7.42
C LYS A 47 -9.15 -15.61 -7.74
N VAL A 48 -8.92 -16.13 -8.95
CA VAL A 48 -9.59 -17.34 -9.44
C VAL A 48 -8.57 -18.40 -9.85
N LEU A 49 -7.80 -18.15 -10.91
CA LEU A 49 -6.93 -19.16 -11.51
C LEU A 49 -5.82 -19.60 -10.56
N GLY A 50 -5.07 -18.66 -9.99
CA GLY A 50 -3.93 -18.92 -9.12
C GLY A 50 -4.30 -19.70 -7.86
N PRO A 51 -5.31 -19.29 -7.06
CA PRO A 51 -5.79 -20.08 -5.93
C PRO A 51 -6.21 -21.50 -6.31
N LYS A 52 -6.92 -21.67 -7.44
CA LYS A 52 -7.33 -22.99 -7.95
C LYS A 52 -6.13 -23.87 -8.33
N LEU A 53 -5.12 -23.30 -8.99
CA LEU A 53 -3.88 -24.03 -9.34
C LEU A 53 -3.05 -24.41 -8.10
N MET A 54 -3.15 -23.64 -7.02
CA MET A 54 -2.40 -23.83 -5.77
C MET A 54 -3.12 -24.69 -4.73
N GLU A 55 -4.38 -25.05 -4.94
CA GLU A 55 -5.21 -25.82 -4.00
C GLU A 55 -4.51 -27.11 -3.56
N ASN A 56 -4.11 -27.92 -4.54
CA ASN A 56 -3.46 -29.22 -4.36
C ASN A 56 -1.92 -29.17 -4.45
N ARG A 57 -1.32 -27.97 -4.34
CA ARG A 57 0.14 -27.79 -4.36
C ARG A 57 0.66 -27.29 -3.01
N LYS A 58 1.90 -27.66 -2.71
CA LYS A 58 2.65 -27.07 -1.58
C LYS A 58 3.02 -25.61 -1.93
N PRO A 59 3.10 -24.71 -0.93
CA PRO A 59 3.55 -23.33 -1.17
C PRO A 59 4.98 -23.34 -1.72
N PHE A 60 5.25 -22.45 -2.68
CA PHE A 60 6.59 -22.33 -3.26
C PHE A 60 7.57 -21.63 -2.29
N GLU A 61 8.80 -22.13 -2.23
CA GLU A 61 9.91 -21.51 -1.49
C GLU A 61 10.61 -20.46 -2.36
N LEU A 62 10.09 -19.23 -2.34
CA LEU A 62 10.53 -18.14 -3.23
C LEU A 62 11.47 -17.13 -2.54
N LYS A 63 12.19 -17.52 -1.47
CA LYS A 63 12.97 -16.58 -0.65
C LYS A 63 13.92 -15.71 -1.48
N ASN A 64 14.79 -16.33 -2.27
CA ASN A 64 15.80 -15.61 -3.06
C ASN A 64 15.15 -14.75 -4.15
N ILE A 65 14.12 -15.27 -4.80
CA ILE A 65 13.34 -14.52 -5.81
C ILE A 65 12.75 -13.26 -5.18
N LEU A 66 12.16 -13.36 -3.98
CA LEU A 66 11.63 -12.20 -3.27
C LEU A 66 12.72 -11.21 -2.88
N ILE A 67 13.90 -11.66 -2.47
CA ILE A 67 15.02 -10.75 -2.17
C ILE A 67 15.42 -9.96 -3.41
N PHE A 68 15.68 -10.64 -4.53
CA PHE A 68 16.06 -9.97 -5.78
C PHE A 68 14.95 -9.06 -6.32
N TYR A 69 13.70 -9.52 -6.26
CA TYR A 69 12.55 -8.73 -6.70
C TYR A 69 12.37 -7.47 -5.86
N ASN A 70 12.39 -7.56 -4.53
CA ASN A 70 12.23 -6.38 -3.68
C ASN A 70 13.44 -5.43 -3.82
N LEU A 71 14.66 -5.95 -4.00
CA LEU A 71 15.84 -5.13 -4.29
C LEU A 71 15.69 -4.38 -5.62
N PHE A 72 15.25 -5.07 -6.68
CA PHE A 72 14.93 -4.45 -7.96
C PHE A 72 13.88 -3.35 -7.81
N GLN A 73 12.78 -3.62 -7.09
CA GLN A 73 11.72 -2.63 -6.85
C GLN A 73 12.23 -1.40 -6.08
N VAL A 74 13.13 -1.58 -5.10
CA VAL A 74 13.78 -0.46 -4.40
C VAL A 74 14.60 0.36 -5.38
N ILE A 75 15.51 -0.25 -6.13
CA ILE A 75 16.39 0.45 -7.09
C ILE A 75 15.55 1.19 -8.14
N PHE A 76 14.53 0.53 -8.68
CA PHE A 76 13.66 1.11 -9.69
C PHE A 76 12.83 2.28 -9.14
N SER A 77 12.32 2.17 -7.91
CA SER A 77 11.61 3.27 -7.23
C SER A 77 12.53 4.44 -6.90
N VAL A 78 13.78 4.18 -6.48
CA VAL A 78 14.79 5.23 -6.25
C VAL A 78 15.08 5.98 -7.54
N TRP A 79 15.27 5.26 -8.64
CA TRP A 79 15.51 5.87 -9.94
C TRP A 79 14.31 6.70 -10.42
N LEU A 80 13.09 6.19 -10.34
CA LEU A 80 11.87 6.95 -10.68
C LEU A 80 11.68 8.19 -9.80
N PHE A 81 11.95 8.06 -8.51
CA PHE A 81 11.89 9.19 -7.59
C PHE A 81 12.91 10.25 -8.01
N TYR A 82 14.17 9.87 -8.24
CA TYR A 82 15.21 10.78 -8.74
C TYR A 82 14.82 11.46 -10.06
N GLU A 83 14.28 10.70 -11.02
CA GLU A 83 13.78 11.25 -12.28
C GLU A 83 12.67 12.28 -12.04
N SER A 84 11.73 12.02 -11.13
CA SER A 84 10.66 12.98 -10.80
C SER A 84 11.19 14.27 -10.16
N LEU A 85 12.22 14.17 -9.30
CA LEU A 85 12.84 15.35 -8.68
C LEU A 85 13.56 16.19 -9.73
N LYS A 86 14.34 15.55 -10.60
CA LYS A 86 15.14 16.23 -11.64
C LYS A 86 14.29 16.77 -12.78
N SER A 87 13.17 16.13 -13.09
CA SER A 87 12.29 16.52 -14.20
C SER A 87 11.42 17.75 -13.88
N GLY A 88 11.35 18.20 -12.62
CA GLY A 88 10.64 19.42 -12.30
C GLY A 88 10.50 19.72 -10.80
N TRP A 89 10.11 18.73 -10.00
CA TRP A 89 9.65 18.98 -8.61
C TRP A 89 10.67 19.64 -7.69
N PHE A 90 11.97 19.47 -7.95
CA PHE A 90 13.05 20.11 -7.19
C PHE A 90 13.89 21.06 -8.05
N THR A 91 13.40 21.42 -9.24
CA THR A 91 14.09 22.29 -10.19
C THR A 91 13.20 23.45 -10.61
N THR A 92 12.18 23.18 -11.42
CA THR A 92 11.40 24.21 -12.13
C THR A 92 9.91 24.23 -11.77
N TYR A 93 9.37 23.16 -11.17
CA TYR A 93 7.93 23.06 -10.92
C TYR A 93 7.48 23.87 -9.71
N SER A 94 6.27 24.41 -9.82
CA SER A 94 5.54 25.04 -8.73
C SER A 94 4.67 24.01 -8.00
N PHE A 95 4.76 23.96 -6.67
CA PHE A 95 3.88 23.14 -5.83
C PHE A 95 2.45 23.70 -5.71
N ARG A 96 2.16 24.87 -6.29
CA ARG A 96 0.83 25.50 -6.27
C ARG A 96 0.04 25.20 -7.54
N CYS A 97 0.56 25.62 -8.68
CA CYS A 97 -0.03 25.41 -9.99
C CYS A 97 1.08 25.03 -10.96
N GLN A 98 0.99 23.82 -11.50
CA GLN A 98 1.92 23.34 -12.51
C GLN A 98 1.18 22.83 -13.76
N PRO A 99 1.11 23.63 -14.83
CA PRO A 99 0.64 23.19 -16.14
C PRO A 99 1.47 22.03 -16.70
N VAL A 100 0.91 21.34 -17.70
CA VAL A 100 1.63 20.33 -18.45
C VAL A 100 2.41 21.03 -19.57
N ASP A 101 3.72 20.82 -19.62
CA ASP A 101 4.53 21.23 -20.77
C ASP A 101 4.38 20.18 -21.88
N TYR A 102 3.71 20.55 -22.97
CA TYR A 102 3.51 19.71 -24.17
C TYR A 102 4.62 19.86 -25.23
N SER A 103 5.65 20.66 -24.97
CA SER A 103 6.80 20.80 -25.87
C SER A 103 7.61 19.51 -25.96
N ARG A 104 8.52 19.45 -26.95
CA ARG A 104 9.52 18.39 -27.10
C ARG A 104 10.89 18.82 -26.55
N SER A 105 10.93 19.75 -25.59
CA SER A 105 12.17 20.11 -24.90
C SER A 105 12.75 18.90 -24.17
N PRO A 106 14.09 18.84 -23.96
CA PRO A 106 14.72 17.77 -23.20
C PRO A 106 14.09 17.57 -21.82
N GLU A 107 13.73 18.66 -21.13
CA GLU A 107 13.12 18.66 -19.80
C GLU A 107 11.69 18.09 -19.83
N ALA A 108 10.87 18.53 -20.78
CA ALA A 108 9.51 18.02 -20.94
C ALA A 108 9.54 16.54 -21.31
N MET A 109 10.36 16.14 -22.28
CA MET A 109 10.50 14.74 -22.69
C MET A 109 10.97 13.85 -21.54
N ARG A 110 11.90 14.33 -20.69
CA ARG A 110 12.32 13.60 -19.49
C ARG A 110 11.15 13.33 -18.55
N THR A 111 10.29 14.33 -18.33
CA THR A 111 9.06 14.14 -17.54
C THR A 111 8.15 13.09 -18.16
N VAL A 112 7.91 13.16 -19.48
CA VAL A 112 7.06 12.20 -20.20
C VAL A 112 7.62 10.78 -20.08
N HIS A 113 8.94 10.59 -20.25
CA HIS A 113 9.61 9.31 -20.04
C HIS A 113 9.43 8.80 -18.61
N GLY A 114 9.62 9.67 -17.61
CA GLY A 114 9.39 9.33 -16.20
C GLY A 114 7.95 8.90 -15.94
N CYS A 115 6.96 9.59 -16.50
CA CYS A 115 5.54 9.23 -16.42
C CYS A 115 5.26 7.85 -17.01
N TRP A 116 5.81 7.54 -18.18
CA TRP A 116 5.63 6.23 -18.81
C TRP A 116 6.34 5.10 -18.04
N TRP A 117 7.55 5.34 -17.52
CA TRP A 117 8.23 4.35 -16.69
C TRP A 117 7.53 4.12 -15.35
N TYR A 118 6.93 5.16 -14.76
CA TYR A 118 6.07 5.03 -13.60
C TYR A 118 4.81 4.21 -13.90
N TYR A 119 4.19 4.43 -15.07
CA TYR A 119 3.10 3.57 -15.57
C TYR A 119 3.56 2.11 -15.72
N PHE A 120 4.72 1.88 -16.35
CA PHE A 120 5.27 0.55 -16.52
C PHE A 120 5.54 -0.13 -15.16
N SER A 121 6.00 0.64 -14.17
CA SER A 121 6.25 0.13 -12.82
C SER A 121 5.01 -0.50 -12.20
N LYS A 122 3.81 0.03 -12.46
CA LYS A 122 2.57 -0.54 -11.90
C LYS A 122 2.34 -1.99 -12.33
N PHE A 123 2.80 -2.41 -13.51
CA PHE A 123 2.74 -3.82 -13.93
C PHE A 123 3.78 -4.69 -13.23
N THR A 124 4.97 -4.15 -12.98
CA THR A 124 6.00 -4.88 -12.22
C THR A 124 5.54 -5.17 -10.79
N GLU A 125 4.64 -4.36 -10.24
CA GLU A 125 4.07 -4.54 -8.91
C GLU A 125 3.02 -5.66 -8.85
N PHE A 126 2.51 -6.15 -9.99
CA PHE A 126 1.58 -7.29 -10.02
C PHE A 126 2.19 -8.57 -9.44
N PHE A 127 3.51 -8.68 -9.53
CA PHE A 127 4.25 -9.80 -8.98
C PHE A 127 4.13 -9.90 -7.47
N ASP A 128 3.85 -8.81 -6.74
CA ASP A 128 3.58 -8.84 -5.29
C ASP A 128 2.47 -9.86 -4.96
N THR A 129 1.33 -9.71 -5.62
CA THR A 129 0.16 -10.55 -5.42
C THR A 129 0.37 -11.96 -5.96
N ILE A 130 1.05 -12.09 -7.10
CA ILE A 130 1.38 -13.40 -7.68
C ILE A 130 2.24 -14.20 -6.69
N PHE A 131 3.24 -13.57 -6.06
CA PHE A 131 4.05 -14.23 -5.04
C PHE A 131 3.25 -14.59 -3.79
N PHE A 132 2.27 -13.77 -3.36
CA PHE A 132 1.38 -14.15 -2.27
C PHE A 132 0.57 -15.41 -2.60
N VAL A 133 0.01 -15.48 -3.81
CA VAL A 133 -0.75 -16.65 -4.28
C VAL A 133 0.14 -17.90 -4.34
N MET A 134 1.32 -17.80 -4.97
CA MET A 134 2.28 -18.91 -5.07
C MET A 134 2.77 -19.41 -3.71
N ARG A 135 2.82 -18.53 -2.70
CA ARG A 135 3.21 -18.90 -1.32
C ARG A 135 2.02 -19.32 -0.44
N LYS A 136 0.81 -19.42 -1.01
CA LYS A 136 -0.46 -19.66 -0.30
C LYS A 136 -0.70 -18.68 0.86
N LYS A 137 -0.27 -17.43 0.70
CA LYS A 137 -0.45 -16.33 1.64
C LYS A 137 -1.71 -15.53 1.29
N PHE A 138 -2.85 -16.21 1.18
CA PHE A 138 -4.10 -15.61 0.72
C PHE A 138 -4.61 -14.46 1.61
N ASP A 139 -4.29 -14.47 2.91
CA ASP A 139 -4.59 -13.35 3.82
C ASP A 139 -3.92 -12.03 3.39
N HIS A 140 -2.80 -12.11 2.66
CA HIS A 140 -2.13 -10.94 2.10
C HIS A 140 -2.77 -10.44 0.79
N VAL A 141 -3.54 -11.29 0.10
CA VAL A 141 -4.33 -10.94 -1.09
C VAL A 141 -5.63 -10.24 -0.65
N SER A 142 -5.46 -9.13 0.04
CA SER A 142 -6.55 -8.34 0.60
C SER A 142 -7.34 -7.60 -0.49
N LYS A 143 -8.57 -7.19 -0.16
CA LYS A 143 -9.38 -6.33 -1.05
C LYS A 143 -8.64 -5.06 -1.42
N LEU A 144 -7.99 -4.41 -0.44
CA LEU A 144 -7.16 -3.23 -0.65
C LEU A 144 -6.09 -3.48 -1.73
N HIS A 145 -5.33 -4.56 -1.59
CA HIS A 145 -4.20 -4.85 -2.47
C HIS A 145 -4.66 -5.16 -3.90
N VAL A 146 -5.71 -5.97 -4.06
CA VAL A 146 -6.24 -6.32 -5.39
C VAL A 146 -6.91 -5.12 -6.07
N ILE A 147 -7.68 -4.31 -5.33
CA ILE A 147 -8.29 -3.08 -5.89
C ILE A 147 -7.20 -2.11 -6.30
N HIS A 148 -6.21 -1.85 -5.45
CA HIS A 148 -5.10 -0.96 -5.73
C HIS A 148 -4.34 -1.39 -6.99
N HIS A 149 -3.73 -2.58 -7.00
CA HIS A 149 -2.96 -3.01 -8.17
C HIS A 149 -3.85 -3.22 -9.40
N GLY A 150 -5.11 -3.63 -9.24
CA GLY A 150 -6.03 -3.80 -10.37
C GLY A 150 -6.36 -2.48 -11.09
N ILE A 151 -6.54 -1.38 -10.36
CA ILE A 151 -6.94 -0.08 -10.96
C ILE A 151 -5.76 0.82 -11.32
N MET A 152 -4.63 0.73 -10.59
CA MET A 152 -3.54 1.70 -10.71
C MET A 152 -2.95 1.81 -12.13
N PRO A 153 -2.60 0.72 -12.85
CA PRO A 153 -2.08 0.85 -14.22
C PRO A 153 -3.08 1.54 -15.16
N MET A 154 -4.36 1.19 -15.07
CA MET A 154 -5.42 1.81 -15.88
C MET A 154 -5.60 3.29 -15.54
N SER A 155 -5.55 3.63 -14.25
CA SER A 155 -5.65 5.02 -13.79
C SER A 155 -4.49 5.88 -14.27
N VAL A 156 -3.26 5.34 -14.20
CA VAL A 156 -2.05 6.04 -14.64
C VAL A 156 -1.99 6.14 -16.17
N TRP A 157 -2.52 5.16 -16.91
CA TRP A 157 -2.55 5.18 -18.37
C TRP A 157 -3.18 6.47 -18.93
N PHE A 158 -4.31 6.92 -18.37
CA PHE A 158 -4.94 8.18 -18.77
C PHE A 158 -4.06 9.40 -18.46
N GLY A 159 -3.33 9.35 -17.34
CA GLY A 159 -2.34 10.37 -17.01
C GLY A 159 -1.25 10.46 -18.07
N VAL A 160 -0.63 9.33 -18.44
CA VAL A 160 0.43 9.31 -19.47
C VAL A 160 -0.11 9.72 -20.85
N LYS A 161 -1.32 9.28 -21.20
CA LYS A 161 -1.87 9.50 -22.53
C LYS A 161 -2.30 10.96 -22.78
N PHE A 162 -2.75 11.67 -21.74
CA PHE A 162 -3.33 13.00 -21.91
C PHE A 162 -2.61 14.09 -21.13
N THR A 163 -2.01 13.78 -19.98
CA THR A 163 -1.35 14.75 -19.11
C THR A 163 -0.01 14.22 -18.56
N PRO A 164 0.95 13.81 -19.42
CA PRO A 164 2.23 13.20 -18.99
C PRO A 164 3.21 14.23 -18.43
N GLY A 165 2.80 14.98 -17.40
CA GLY A 165 3.59 16.02 -16.77
C GLY A 165 2.79 16.88 -15.82
N GLY A 166 3.44 17.92 -15.32
CA GLY A 166 2.80 18.94 -14.49
C GLY A 166 2.18 18.42 -13.19
N HIS A 167 1.06 19.03 -12.78
CA HIS A 167 0.49 18.93 -11.44
C HIS A 167 0.19 17.51 -10.96
N SER A 168 -0.26 16.63 -11.86
CA SER A 168 -0.55 15.22 -11.56
C SER A 168 0.69 14.46 -11.10
N THR A 169 1.86 14.77 -11.63
CA THR A 169 3.07 13.97 -11.37
C THR A 169 3.53 14.00 -9.91
N PHE A 170 2.98 14.91 -9.09
CA PHE A 170 3.22 14.96 -7.65
C PHE A 170 2.84 13.65 -6.95
N PHE A 171 1.73 13.02 -7.36
CA PHE A 171 1.33 11.74 -6.76
C PHE A 171 2.34 10.63 -7.10
N GLY A 172 2.88 10.63 -8.31
CA GLY A 172 3.90 9.67 -8.74
C GLY A 172 5.21 9.85 -7.99
N MET A 173 5.64 11.11 -7.78
CA MET A 173 6.80 11.44 -6.96
C MET A 173 6.63 10.94 -5.52
N LEU A 174 5.52 11.27 -4.85
CA LEU A 174 5.29 10.80 -3.48
C LEU A 174 5.15 9.28 -3.40
N ASN A 175 4.45 8.66 -4.37
CA ASN A 175 4.27 7.21 -4.40
C ASN A 175 5.60 6.47 -4.54
N THR A 176 6.48 6.91 -5.44
CA THR A 176 7.80 6.29 -5.63
C THR A 176 8.64 6.41 -4.38
N PHE A 177 8.64 7.56 -3.68
CA PHE A 177 9.29 7.69 -2.38
C PHE A 177 8.77 6.67 -1.35
N VAL A 178 7.45 6.56 -1.20
CA VAL A 178 6.84 5.60 -0.27
C VAL A 178 7.13 4.15 -0.68
N HIS A 179 7.20 3.87 -1.99
CA HIS A 179 7.57 2.56 -2.52
C HIS A 179 9.02 2.19 -2.20
N ILE A 180 9.97 3.15 -2.18
CA ILE A 180 11.34 2.91 -1.70
C ILE A 180 11.30 2.35 -0.28
N VAL A 181 10.55 3.02 0.63
CA VAL A 181 10.45 2.61 2.04
C VAL A 181 9.72 1.28 2.18
N MET A 182 8.63 1.09 1.43
CA MET A 182 7.80 -0.12 1.46
C MET A 182 8.57 -1.35 0.95
N TYR A 183 9.21 -1.27 -0.21
CA TYR A 183 9.98 -2.39 -0.75
C TYR A 183 11.26 -2.65 0.04
N SER A 184 11.85 -1.63 0.67
CA SER A 184 12.93 -1.84 1.65
C SER A 184 12.44 -2.64 2.86
N TYR A 185 11.24 -2.35 3.37
CA TYR A 185 10.62 -3.17 4.42
C TYR A 185 10.43 -4.62 3.97
N TYR A 186 9.90 -4.85 2.76
CA TYR A 186 9.67 -6.20 2.23
C TYR A 186 10.96 -6.96 1.95
N LEU A 187 12.00 -6.28 1.45
CA LEU A 187 13.33 -6.84 1.29
C LEU A 187 13.89 -7.34 2.63
N LEU A 188 13.87 -6.49 3.65
CA LEU A 188 14.32 -6.86 5.01
C LEU A 188 13.48 -8.00 5.59
N ALA A 189 12.16 -7.99 5.36
CA ALA A 189 11.28 -9.06 5.80
C ALA A 189 11.58 -10.40 5.10
N ALA A 190 12.04 -10.39 3.85
CA ALA A 190 12.40 -11.58 3.09
C ALA A 190 13.71 -12.25 3.56
N LEU A 191 14.61 -11.52 4.25
CA LEU A 191 15.86 -12.07 4.79
C LEU A 191 15.63 -13.13 5.88
N GLY A 192 14.45 -13.11 6.51
CA GLY A 192 13.96 -14.17 7.40
C GLY A 192 13.80 -13.75 8.86
N PRO A 193 13.51 -14.71 9.77
CA PRO A 193 13.12 -14.42 11.16
C PRO A 193 14.17 -13.63 11.95
N LYS A 194 15.46 -13.83 11.65
CA LYS A 194 16.57 -13.10 12.28
C LYS A 194 16.49 -11.59 12.06
N VAL A 195 15.94 -11.14 10.94
CA VAL A 195 15.78 -9.72 10.60
C VAL A 195 14.37 -9.22 10.95
N GLN A 196 13.34 -10.03 10.73
CA GLN A 196 11.94 -9.65 10.97
C GLN A 196 11.67 -9.13 12.38
N LYS A 197 12.38 -9.62 13.41
CA LYS A 197 12.25 -9.14 14.79
C LYS A 197 12.58 -7.64 14.96
N TYR A 198 13.38 -7.06 14.07
CA TYR A 198 13.73 -5.63 14.10
C TYR A 198 12.73 -4.75 13.33
N LEU A 199 11.74 -5.33 12.65
CA LEU A 199 10.76 -4.62 11.82
C LEU A 199 9.53 -4.13 12.62
N TRP A 200 9.77 -3.58 13.81
CA TRP A 200 8.72 -3.05 14.70
C TRP A 200 7.97 -1.85 14.10
N TRP A 201 8.54 -1.21 13.07
CA TRP A 201 8.03 0.01 12.48
C TRP A 201 6.99 -0.18 11.36
N LYS A 202 6.50 -1.42 11.14
CA LYS A 202 5.46 -1.74 10.15
C LYS A 202 4.24 -0.81 10.22
N LYS A 203 3.79 -0.45 11.44
CA LYS A 203 2.65 0.45 11.64
C LYS A 203 2.91 1.88 11.12
N TYR A 204 4.15 2.36 11.23
CA TYR A 204 4.55 3.69 10.74
C TYR A 204 4.66 3.71 9.23
N LEU A 205 5.03 2.58 8.59
CA LEU A 205 4.95 2.44 7.14
C LEU A 205 3.51 2.62 6.64
N THR A 206 2.54 1.96 7.28
CA THR A 206 1.11 2.15 6.92
C THR A 206 0.65 3.58 7.16
N ALA A 207 1.10 4.22 8.25
CA ALA A 207 0.81 5.63 8.50
C ALA A 207 1.41 6.56 7.43
N LEU A 208 2.66 6.30 6.99
CA LEU A 208 3.30 7.03 5.91
C LEU A 208 2.50 6.94 4.60
N GLN A 209 2.00 5.75 4.25
CA GLN A 209 1.12 5.55 3.10
C GLN A 209 -0.18 6.37 3.23
N MET A 210 -0.79 6.42 4.42
CA MET A 210 -1.98 7.25 4.64
C MET A 210 -1.70 8.75 4.51
N VAL A 211 -0.58 9.23 5.07
CA VAL A 211 -0.14 10.63 4.94
C VAL A 211 0.09 10.98 3.47
N GLN A 212 0.67 10.08 2.67
CA GLN A 212 0.84 10.24 1.24
C GLN A 212 -0.49 10.60 0.55
N PHE A 213 -1.57 9.87 0.83
CA PHE A 213 -2.88 10.16 0.22
C PHE A 213 -3.46 11.50 0.65
N VAL A 214 -3.25 11.90 1.90
CA VAL A 214 -3.66 13.24 2.38
C VAL A 214 -2.89 14.33 1.62
N LEU A 215 -1.58 14.19 1.46
CA LEU A 215 -0.77 15.16 0.71
C LEU A 215 -1.19 15.23 -0.76
N VAL A 216 -1.44 14.08 -1.41
CA VAL A 216 -1.93 14.03 -2.79
C VAL A 216 -3.30 14.67 -2.91
N PHE A 217 -4.21 14.41 -1.98
CA PHE A 217 -5.54 15.01 -1.93
C PHE A 217 -5.48 16.53 -1.83
N LEU A 218 -4.71 17.05 -0.87
CA LEU A 218 -4.55 18.50 -0.67
C LEU A 218 -3.89 19.15 -1.89
N HIS A 219 -2.81 18.54 -2.39
CA HIS A 219 -2.11 19.05 -3.56
C HIS A 219 -3.00 19.05 -4.80
N ALA A 220 -3.79 18.00 -5.05
CA ALA A 220 -4.69 17.96 -6.21
C ALA A 220 -5.80 19.01 -6.09
N PHE A 221 -6.54 19.01 -4.98
CA PHE A 221 -7.72 19.87 -4.84
C PHE A 221 -7.42 21.34 -4.60
N GLN A 222 -6.17 21.72 -4.25
CA GLN A 222 -5.80 23.13 -4.21
C GLN A 222 -6.09 23.85 -5.53
N LEU A 223 -5.97 23.15 -6.68
CA LEU A 223 -6.23 23.75 -7.96
C LEU A 223 -7.68 24.23 -8.05
N LEU A 224 -8.66 23.57 -7.42
CA LEU A 224 -10.06 24.00 -7.50
C LEU A 224 -10.30 25.42 -7.00
N PHE A 225 -9.35 25.97 -6.24
CA PHE A 225 -9.40 27.32 -5.68
C PHE A 225 -8.37 28.28 -6.31
N ILE A 226 -7.63 27.83 -7.32
CA ILE A 226 -6.56 28.60 -7.99
C ILE A 226 -6.79 28.52 -9.51
N ASP A 227 -6.68 29.66 -10.19
CA ASP A 227 -6.66 29.68 -11.65
C ASP A 227 -5.34 29.10 -12.17
N CYS A 228 -5.45 27.96 -12.85
CA CYS A 228 -4.32 27.19 -13.33
C CYS A 228 -4.67 26.53 -14.66
N ASP A 229 -3.77 26.61 -15.63
CA ASP A 229 -3.90 25.93 -16.93
C ASP A 229 -3.59 24.43 -16.78
N TYR A 230 -4.44 23.74 -16.01
CA TYR A 230 -4.36 22.32 -15.78
C TYR A 230 -5.77 21.69 -15.86
N PRO A 231 -5.95 20.58 -16.60
CA PRO A 231 -7.28 20.01 -16.82
C PRO A 231 -8.00 19.61 -15.52
N ARG A 232 -9.15 20.26 -15.25
CA ARG A 232 -10.00 20.00 -14.07
C ARG A 232 -10.43 18.54 -13.92
N ALA A 233 -10.64 17.85 -15.03
CA ALA A 233 -11.01 16.43 -15.03
C ALA A 233 -9.95 15.55 -14.31
N PHE A 234 -8.66 15.83 -14.53
CA PHE A 234 -7.57 15.10 -13.91
C PHE A 234 -7.39 15.44 -12.42
N VAL A 235 -7.75 16.66 -12.02
CA VAL A 235 -7.82 17.05 -10.60
C VAL A 235 -8.82 16.17 -9.84
N TRP A 236 -10.05 16.07 -10.36
CA TRP A 236 -11.07 15.20 -9.78
C TRP A 236 -10.66 13.73 -9.83
N TRP A 237 -10.10 13.28 -10.96
CA TRP A 237 -9.64 11.90 -11.10
C TRP A 237 -8.65 11.50 -10.00
N ILE A 238 -7.58 12.29 -9.82
CA ILE A 238 -6.52 12.00 -8.83
C ILE A 238 -7.04 12.20 -7.41
N GLY A 239 -7.78 13.27 -7.15
CA GLY A 239 -8.33 13.56 -5.83
C GLY A 239 -9.28 12.46 -5.34
N MET A 240 -10.17 11.96 -6.21
CA MET A 240 -11.08 10.88 -5.86
C MET A 240 -10.37 9.54 -5.65
N HIS A 241 -9.32 9.24 -6.43
CA HIS A 241 -8.47 8.06 -6.17
C HIS A 241 -7.76 8.17 -4.81
N ALA A 242 -7.26 9.35 -4.43
CA ALA A 242 -6.65 9.58 -3.13
C ALA A 242 -7.65 9.33 -1.99
N VAL A 243 -8.90 9.80 -2.12
CA VAL A 243 -9.98 9.53 -1.15
C VAL A 243 -10.27 8.02 -1.04
N LEU A 244 -10.43 7.33 -2.17
CA LEU A 244 -10.66 5.88 -2.21
C LEU A 244 -9.56 5.12 -1.46
N PHE A 245 -8.29 5.38 -1.78
CA PHE A 245 -7.19 4.67 -1.15
C PHE A 245 -6.99 5.05 0.29
N TYR A 246 -7.20 6.32 0.66
CA TYR A 246 -7.18 6.73 2.06
C TYR A 246 -8.22 5.94 2.87
N TYR A 247 -9.44 5.78 2.36
CA TYR A 247 -10.48 4.98 3.03
C TYR A 247 -10.05 3.51 3.19
N LEU A 248 -9.58 2.88 2.11
CA LEU A 248 -9.17 1.47 2.15
C LEU A 248 -7.98 1.23 3.09
N PHE A 249 -7.00 2.14 3.12
CA PHE A 249 -5.87 2.06 4.05
C PHE A 249 -6.28 2.37 5.49
N SER A 250 -7.20 3.30 5.72
CA SER A 250 -7.75 3.60 7.04
C SER A 250 -8.51 2.39 7.61
N ASP A 251 -9.33 1.72 6.79
CA ASP A 251 -10.01 0.50 7.18
C ASP A 251 -9.01 -0.63 7.50
N PHE A 252 -8.01 -0.84 6.63
CA PHE A 252 -6.92 -1.80 6.89
C PHE A 252 -6.19 -1.49 8.20
N TYR A 253 -5.83 -0.22 8.45
CA TYR A 253 -5.12 0.19 9.67
C TYR A 253 -5.95 -0.08 10.93
N LYS A 254 -7.24 0.27 10.90
CA LYS A 254 -8.19 0.02 11.99
C LYS A 254 -8.31 -1.47 12.29
N GLN A 255 -8.39 -2.31 11.26
CA GLN A 255 -8.51 -3.76 11.42
C GLN A 255 -7.21 -4.41 11.90
N ALA A 256 -6.08 -4.09 11.26
CA ALA A 256 -4.79 -4.74 11.48
C ALA A 256 -4.14 -4.34 12.82
N TYR A 257 -4.33 -3.09 13.27
CA TYR A 257 -3.63 -2.56 14.44
C TYR A 257 -4.57 -2.23 15.60
N LEU A 258 -5.63 -1.44 15.37
CA LEU A 258 -6.48 -0.96 16.47
C LEU A 258 -7.40 -2.06 17.03
N LYS A 259 -8.14 -2.75 16.16
CA LYS A 259 -9.03 -3.85 16.57
C LYS A 259 -8.23 -5.03 17.12
N LYS A 260 -7.07 -5.33 16.54
CA LYS A 260 -6.16 -6.37 17.05
C LYS A 260 -5.65 -6.06 18.45
N ALA A 261 -5.10 -4.85 18.67
CA ALA A 261 -4.63 -4.43 19.99
C ALA A 261 -5.77 -4.43 21.03
N LYS A 262 -6.99 -4.01 20.66
CA LYS A 262 -8.15 -4.07 21.55
C LYS A 262 -8.50 -5.51 21.95
N ARG A 263 -8.47 -6.46 21.00
CA ARG A 263 -8.71 -7.88 21.26
C ARG A 263 -7.64 -8.49 22.16
N GLU A 264 -6.37 -8.17 21.92
CA GLU A 264 -5.26 -8.64 22.77
C GLU A 264 -5.36 -8.10 24.19
N LYS A 265 -5.66 -6.80 24.37
CA LYS A 265 -5.92 -6.22 25.70
C LYS A 265 -7.11 -6.87 26.41
N ALA A 266 -8.19 -7.18 25.68
CA ALA A 266 -9.35 -7.87 26.25
C ALA A 266 -9.01 -9.30 26.71
N LYS A 267 -8.22 -10.05 25.93
CA LYS A 267 -7.76 -11.39 26.32
C LYS A 267 -6.92 -11.36 27.59
N VAL A 268 -5.94 -10.45 27.66
CA VAL A 268 -5.10 -10.28 28.86
C VAL A 268 -5.95 -9.92 30.08
N LYS A 269 -6.98 -9.08 29.91
CA LYS A 269 -7.90 -8.75 31.01
C LYS A 269 -8.68 -9.98 31.50
N VAL A 270 -9.22 -10.78 30.59
CA VAL A 270 -9.94 -12.02 30.93
C VAL A 270 -9.02 -13.04 31.60
N GLU A 271 -7.81 -13.24 31.09
CA GLU A 271 -6.81 -14.13 31.68
C GLU A 271 -6.41 -13.66 33.09
N ALA A 272 -6.24 -12.36 33.29
CA ALA A 272 -5.94 -11.79 34.60
C ALA A 272 -7.12 -11.92 35.60
N GLU A 273 -8.36 -11.80 35.13
CA GLU A 273 -9.56 -12.02 35.96
C GLU A 273 -9.73 -13.49 36.35
N ALA A 274 -9.48 -14.42 35.43
CA ALA A 274 -9.50 -15.86 35.69
C ALA A 274 -8.40 -16.30 36.67
N LEU A 275 -7.19 -15.73 36.57
CA LEU A 275 -6.10 -16.02 37.51
C LEU A 275 -6.44 -15.55 38.94
N LYS A 276 -7.13 -14.40 39.06
CA LYS A 276 -7.60 -13.87 40.35
C LYS A 276 -8.70 -14.74 40.96
N SER A 277 -9.63 -15.27 40.16
CA SER A 277 -10.66 -16.18 40.66
C SER A 277 -10.08 -17.51 41.13
N ASP A 278 -9.16 -18.14 40.37
CA ASP A 278 -8.48 -19.39 40.79
C ASP A 278 -7.67 -19.17 42.08
N THR A 279 -6.96 -18.04 42.20
CA THR A 279 -6.23 -17.71 43.44
C THR A 279 -7.17 -17.57 44.65
N LYS A 280 -8.32 -16.91 44.46
CA LYS A 280 -9.33 -16.75 45.52
C LYS A 280 -9.98 -18.08 45.90
N GLU A 281 -10.27 -18.93 44.92
CA GLU A 281 -10.86 -20.25 45.12
C GLU A 281 -9.88 -21.22 45.78
N ARG A 282 -8.57 -21.15 45.51
CA ARG A 282 -7.55 -21.91 46.26
C ARG A 282 -7.27 -21.38 47.67
N MET A 283 -7.46 -20.08 47.92
CA MET A 283 -7.33 -19.52 49.28
C MET A 283 -8.55 -19.80 50.17
N LEU A 284 -9.74 -20.02 49.59
CA LEU A 284 -10.97 -20.30 50.37
C LEU A 284 -10.86 -21.58 51.24
N PRO A 285 -10.35 -22.72 50.75
CA PRO A 285 -10.11 -23.92 51.54
C PRO A 285 -9.05 -23.75 52.63
N LEU A 286 -8.03 -22.92 52.40
CA LEU A 286 -6.98 -22.60 53.39
C LEU A 286 -7.51 -21.78 54.57
N LEU A 287 -8.54 -20.97 54.36
CA LEU A 287 -9.21 -20.19 55.41
C LEU A 287 -10.30 -20.99 56.13
N ASN A 288 -11.03 -21.85 55.41
CA ASN A 288 -12.05 -22.72 56.01
C ASN A 288 -11.49 -23.94 56.76
N GLY A 289 -10.19 -24.23 56.64
CA GLY A 289 -9.48 -25.23 57.45
C GLY A 289 -9.06 -24.73 58.84
N PHE A 290 -9.30 -23.46 59.19
CA PHE A 290 -8.86 -22.85 60.46
C PHE A 290 -9.99 -22.60 61.48
N SER A 291 -11.09 -23.33 61.39
CA SER A 291 -12.16 -23.26 62.39
C SER A 291 -12.43 -24.63 63.02
N ASN A 292 -11.53 -25.06 63.90
CA ASN A 292 -11.84 -25.63 65.21
C ASN A 292 -10.54 -26.06 65.90
N GLY A 293 -10.20 -25.42 67.02
CA GLY A 293 -9.17 -25.89 67.93
C GLY A 293 -8.15 -24.82 68.30
N SER A 294 -8.25 -24.36 69.54
CA SER A 294 -7.27 -23.58 70.30
C SER A 294 -5.80 -23.95 70.01
N ALA A 295 -5.02 -23.01 69.48
CA ALA A 295 -3.61 -22.80 69.82
C ALA A 295 -3.12 -21.49 69.20
N LEU A 296 -3.22 -20.40 69.98
CA LEU A 296 -2.50 -19.16 69.76
C LEU A 296 -1.01 -19.43 70.02
N GLY A 297 -0.18 -19.35 68.98
CA GLY A 297 1.27 -19.19 69.12
C GLY A 297 2.12 -20.05 68.20
N ASP A 298 2.16 -19.76 66.88
CA ASP A 298 3.40 -19.99 66.11
C ASP A 298 3.43 -19.40 64.68
N VAL A 299 2.30 -18.96 64.11
CA VAL A 299 2.27 -18.66 62.66
C VAL A 299 2.88 -17.29 62.28
N ARG A 300 3.24 -16.44 63.25
CA ARG A 300 3.80 -15.10 62.99
C ARG A 300 5.27 -15.11 62.52
N GLN A 301 5.95 -16.25 62.53
CA GLN A 301 7.39 -16.34 62.22
C GLN A 301 7.71 -16.80 60.80
N ARG A 302 6.74 -17.27 60.00
CA ARG A 302 6.99 -17.78 58.62
C ARG A 302 6.72 -16.78 57.48
N MET A 303 6.18 -15.59 57.73
CA MET A 303 5.99 -14.57 56.69
C MET A 303 7.08 -13.48 56.65
N ALA A 304 8.07 -13.50 57.57
CA ALA A 304 9.16 -12.54 57.60
C ALA A 304 10.42 -12.99 56.80
N GLY A 305 10.42 -14.19 56.22
CA GLY A 305 11.61 -14.80 55.60
C GLY A 305 11.71 -14.75 54.06
N ALA A 306 10.70 -14.25 53.35
CA ALA A 306 10.67 -14.24 51.87
C ALA A 306 10.79 -12.84 51.26
N VAL A 307 11.30 -11.87 52.03
CA VAL A 307 11.74 -10.56 51.54
C VAL A 307 13.22 -10.38 51.87
N ALA A 308 14.03 -11.31 51.41
CA ALA A 308 15.48 -11.16 51.30
C ALA A 308 16.03 -12.24 50.36
N SER A 309 16.82 -11.82 49.38
CA SER A 309 17.69 -12.58 48.46
C SER A 309 17.14 -12.93 47.06
N GLN A 310 17.69 -12.15 46.11
CA GLN A 310 18.16 -12.44 44.74
C GLN A 310 17.17 -12.87 43.65
#